data_AF-A0A4Q6BLQ1-F1
#
_entry.id   AF-A0A4Q6BLQ1-F1
#
_cell.length_a   1.000
_cell.length_b   1.000
_cell.length_c   1.000
_cell.angle_alpha   90.00
_cell.angle_beta   90.00
_cell.angle_gamma   90.00
#
_symmetry.space_group_name_H-M   'P 1'
#
loop_
_entity.id
_entity.type
_entity.pdbx_description
1 polymer ?
#
loop_
_entity_poly.entity_id
_entity_poly.type
_entity_poly.pdbx_seq_one_letter_code
_entity_poly.pdbx_strand_id
1 'polypeptide(L)'
;MPVTVALADGAPLAGAIVVAEPSGPAPRPKGAPEAIIDQRDLAFVPDVLVVRTGTAVSFPNSDKVRHQVYSFSGAKQFKLGLYSGKAHPPVVFDRPGVVTVGCNIHDGMIAHILVTDSPWFGRTGEHGELRLTGLPDGSYTLRIWHPRITDEPARLERVVEVAEARTGTQSFLLTRKLKPEAHRHGTDQRWDDY
;
A
#
# COMPACT_ATOMS: atom_id res chain seq x y z
N MET A 1 -4.35 -18.68 -4.24
CA MET A 1 -4.90 -18.65 -2.86
C MET A 1 -5.78 -17.42 -2.65
N PRO A 2 -7.08 -17.58 -2.36
CA PRO A 2 -7.96 -16.47 -1.97
C PRO A 2 -7.69 -16.01 -0.53
N VAL A 3 -7.77 -14.70 -0.32
CA VAL A 3 -7.60 -14.04 0.98
C VAL A 3 -8.73 -13.05 1.18
N THR A 4 -9.31 -13.01 2.39
CA THR A 4 -10.30 -12.00 2.78
C THR A 4 -9.83 -11.26 4.03
N VAL A 5 -10.10 -9.95 4.08
CA VAL A 5 -9.79 -9.09 5.21
C VAL A 5 -11.05 -8.32 5.58
N ALA A 6 -11.50 -8.46 6.83
CA ALA A 6 -12.71 -7.84 7.34
C ALA A 6 -12.49 -7.17 8.70
N LEU A 7 -13.34 -6.19 9.00
CA LEU A 7 -13.43 -5.51 10.29
C LEU A 7 -14.12 -6.40 11.33
N ALA A 8 -14.09 -5.99 12.60
CA ALA A 8 -14.66 -6.76 13.71
C ALA A 8 -16.17 -7.02 13.59
N ASP A 9 -16.90 -6.16 12.87
CA ASP A 9 -18.33 -6.31 12.57
C ASP A 9 -18.61 -7.14 11.30
N GLY A 10 -17.56 -7.67 10.66
CA GLY A 10 -17.63 -8.45 9.43
C GLY A 10 -17.64 -7.61 8.14
N ALA A 11 -17.63 -6.27 8.23
CA ALA A 11 -17.56 -5.42 7.05
C ALA A 11 -16.22 -5.62 6.31
N PRO A 12 -16.20 -5.62 4.96
CA PRO A 12 -14.98 -5.81 4.21
C PRO A 12 -14.00 -4.65 4.40
N LEU A 13 -12.70 -4.95 4.48
CA LEU A 13 -11.65 -3.94 4.47
C LEU A 13 -11.03 -3.81 3.08
N ALA A 14 -11.49 -2.82 2.33
CA ALA A 14 -10.86 -2.41 1.09
C ALA A 14 -9.47 -1.81 1.32
N GLY A 15 -8.58 -2.02 0.37
CA GLY A 15 -7.27 -1.38 0.37
C GLY A 15 -6.21 -1.97 1.29
N ALA A 16 -6.51 -3.03 2.05
CA ALA A 16 -5.54 -3.75 2.84
C ALA A 16 -4.51 -4.43 1.93
N ILE A 17 -3.24 -4.29 2.27
CA ILE A 17 -2.15 -4.99 1.60
C ILE A 17 -2.02 -6.37 2.21
N VAL A 18 -1.88 -7.38 1.37
CA VAL A 18 -1.54 -8.74 1.78
C VAL A 18 -0.21 -9.10 1.15
N VAL A 19 0.71 -9.65 1.94
CA VAL A 19 2.02 -10.16 1.49
C VAL A 19 2.15 -11.61 1.93
N ALA A 20 2.60 -12.50 1.04
CA ALA A 20 3.00 -13.86 1.38
C ALA A 20 4.52 -13.96 1.36
N GLU A 21 5.14 -14.11 2.53
CA GLU A 21 6.58 -14.28 2.66
C GLU A 21 6.91 -15.77 2.77
N PRO A 22 7.73 -16.36 1.89
CA PRO A 22 8.09 -17.77 2.01
C PRO A 22 9.03 -17.99 3.20
N SER A 23 8.90 -19.13 3.86
CA SER A 23 9.81 -19.55 4.93
C SER A 23 11.22 -19.91 4.41
N GLY A 24 11.36 -20.15 3.10
CA GLY A 24 12.62 -20.46 2.41
C GLY A 24 13.02 -19.40 1.38
N PRO A 25 14.05 -19.66 0.56
CA PRO A 25 14.51 -18.74 -0.47
C PRO A 25 13.39 -18.38 -1.46
N ALA A 26 13.11 -17.09 -1.61
CA ALA A 26 12.18 -16.59 -2.62
C ALA A 26 12.91 -16.37 -3.96
N PRO A 27 12.29 -16.69 -5.11
CA PRO A 27 12.74 -16.15 -6.38
C PRO A 27 12.73 -14.63 -6.31
N ARG A 28 13.84 -13.98 -6.65
CA ARG A 28 13.83 -12.54 -6.93
C ARG A 28 13.40 -12.36 -8.39
N PRO A 29 12.22 -11.81 -8.67
CA PRO A 29 11.82 -11.64 -10.04
C PRO A 29 12.76 -10.65 -10.72
N LYS A 30 13.08 -10.92 -11.99
CA LYS A 30 13.95 -10.07 -12.79
C LYS A 30 13.24 -8.77 -13.17
N GLY A 31 14.03 -7.73 -13.43
CA GLY A 31 13.58 -6.42 -13.89
C GLY A 31 13.31 -5.42 -12.76
N ALA A 32 13.40 -4.13 -13.11
CA ALA A 32 12.98 -3.01 -12.27
C ALA A 32 11.54 -2.66 -12.65
N PRO A 33 10.54 -3.06 -11.85
CA PRO A 33 9.16 -2.73 -12.15
C PRO A 33 8.92 -1.24 -11.95
N GLU A 34 7.91 -0.71 -12.61
CA GLU A 34 7.47 0.67 -12.47
C GLU A 34 6.09 0.73 -11.82
N ALA A 35 5.83 1.80 -11.08
CA ALA A 35 4.53 2.11 -10.52
C ALA A 35 4.27 3.62 -10.54
N ILE A 36 3.02 4.02 -10.29
CA ILE A 36 2.59 5.42 -10.31
C ILE A 36 1.80 5.72 -9.04
N ILE A 37 2.07 6.87 -8.43
CA ILE A 37 1.17 7.56 -7.50
C ILE A 37 0.96 8.96 -8.05
N ASP A 38 -0.22 9.22 -8.61
CA ASP A 38 -0.58 10.52 -9.15
C ASP A 38 -1.01 11.50 -8.05
N GLN A 39 -0.85 12.79 -8.29
CA GLN A 39 -1.50 13.85 -7.51
C GLN A 39 -2.73 14.30 -8.30
N ARG A 40 -3.91 13.98 -7.78
CA ARG A 40 -5.19 14.27 -8.43
C ARG A 40 -6.27 14.50 -7.38
N ASP A 41 -7.09 15.52 -7.61
CA ASP A 41 -8.19 15.93 -6.74
C ASP A 41 -7.73 16.23 -5.30
N LEU A 42 -6.58 16.92 -5.15
CA LEU A 42 -5.94 17.20 -3.86
C LEU A 42 -5.66 15.94 -3.04
N ALA A 43 -5.37 14.82 -3.71
CA ALA A 43 -5.04 13.55 -3.10
C ALA A 43 -3.90 12.84 -3.85
N PHE A 44 -3.26 11.89 -3.17
CA PHE A 44 -2.39 10.91 -3.82
C PHE A 44 -3.20 9.70 -4.25
N VAL A 45 -3.05 9.27 -5.51
CA VAL A 45 -3.82 8.17 -6.10
C VAL A 45 -2.88 7.14 -6.74
N PRO A 46 -2.83 5.89 -6.23
CA PRO A 46 -3.50 5.39 -5.05
C PRO A 46 -2.92 5.98 -3.74
N ASP A 47 -3.74 6.01 -2.70
CA ASP A 47 -3.35 6.39 -1.33
C ASP A 47 -2.62 5.27 -0.58
N VAL A 48 -2.79 4.03 -1.04
CA VAL A 48 -2.05 2.85 -0.56
C VAL A 48 -1.52 2.07 -1.75
N LEU A 49 -0.21 1.90 -1.79
CA LEU A 49 0.51 1.15 -2.81
C LEU A 49 1.37 0.06 -2.13
N VAL A 50 1.47 -1.10 -2.76
CA VAL A 50 2.46 -2.13 -2.41
C VAL A 50 3.36 -2.37 -3.61
N VAL A 51 4.66 -2.40 -3.36
CA VAL A 51 5.68 -2.63 -4.39
C VAL A 51 6.75 -3.56 -3.86
N ARG A 52 7.50 -4.19 -4.78
CA ARG A 52 8.71 -4.91 -4.39
C ARG A 52 9.92 -3.98 -4.32
N THR A 53 10.99 -4.42 -3.66
CA THR A 53 12.28 -3.73 -3.73
C THR A 53 12.77 -3.59 -5.17
N GLY A 54 13.40 -2.45 -5.47
CA GLY A 54 13.86 -2.07 -6.82
C GLY A 54 12.78 -1.44 -7.71
N THR A 55 11.56 -1.23 -7.21
CA THR A 55 10.49 -0.58 -7.99
C THR A 55 10.76 0.92 -8.14
N ALA A 56 10.64 1.44 -9.36
CA ALA A 56 10.68 2.87 -9.66
C ALA A 56 9.26 3.45 -9.65
N VAL A 57 8.96 4.35 -8.70
CA VAL A 57 7.63 4.98 -8.58
C VAL A 57 7.67 6.38 -9.15
N SER A 58 6.83 6.65 -10.14
CA SER A 58 6.60 7.99 -10.69
C SER A 58 5.52 8.72 -9.89
N PHE A 59 5.73 10.03 -9.70
CA PHE A 59 4.75 10.91 -9.08
C PHE A 59 4.33 12.00 -10.08
N PRO A 60 3.44 11.72 -11.06
CA PRO A 60 2.85 12.77 -11.86
C PRO A 60 1.98 13.69 -11.00
N ASN A 61 1.78 14.92 -11.48
CA ASN A 61 0.77 15.82 -10.96
C ASN A 61 -0.26 16.13 -12.05
N SER A 62 -1.45 15.57 -11.91
CA SER A 62 -2.61 15.79 -12.77
C SER A 62 -3.56 16.89 -12.27
N ASP A 63 -3.27 17.51 -11.11
CA ASP A 63 -3.98 18.67 -10.62
C ASP A 63 -3.58 19.97 -11.33
N LYS A 64 -4.49 20.93 -11.33
CA LYS A 64 -4.21 22.30 -11.80
C LYS A 64 -3.28 23.05 -10.85
N VAL A 65 -3.36 22.73 -9.56
CA VAL A 65 -2.49 23.30 -8.53
C VAL A 65 -1.16 22.56 -8.48
N ARG A 66 -0.10 23.27 -8.14
CA ARG A 66 1.21 22.65 -7.98
C ARG A 66 1.31 21.96 -6.63
N HIS A 67 2.02 20.84 -6.60
CA HIS A 67 2.22 20.04 -5.40
C HIS A 67 3.67 19.70 -5.17
N GLN A 68 3.96 19.28 -3.94
CA GLN A 68 5.25 18.74 -3.52
C GLN A 68 5.04 17.28 -3.11
N VAL A 69 6.10 16.48 -3.21
CA VAL A 69 6.08 15.09 -2.73
C VAL A 69 7.31 14.86 -1.89
N TYR A 70 7.14 14.40 -0.66
CA TYR A 70 8.26 14.08 0.21
C TYR A 70 8.00 12.82 1.02
N SER A 71 9.09 12.25 1.52
CA SER A 71 9.06 11.29 2.62
C SER A 71 10.29 11.45 3.52
N PHE A 72 10.09 11.17 4.81
CA PHE A 72 11.14 11.08 5.82
C PHE A 72 11.28 9.66 6.39
N SER A 73 10.52 8.70 5.88
CA SER A 73 10.53 7.32 6.37
C SER A 73 11.91 6.67 6.20
N GLY A 74 12.33 5.90 7.19
CA GLY A 74 13.65 5.23 7.16
C GLY A 74 13.82 4.20 6.03
N ALA A 75 12.75 3.76 5.36
CA ALA A 75 12.84 2.91 4.18
C ALA A 75 13.14 3.71 2.89
N LYS A 76 12.71 4.98 2.80
CA LYS A 76 13.06 5.88 1.70
C LYS A 76 12.82 7.34 2.08
N GLN A 77 13.88 8.15 2.06
CA GLN A 77 13.78 9.60 2.21
C GLN A 77 13.97 10.28 0.86
N PHE A 78 13.13 11.28 0.55
CA PHE A 78 13.23 12.09 -0.67
C PHE A 78 12.38 13.36 -0.56
N LYS A 79 12.68 14.35 -1.42
CA LYS A 79 11.90 15.59 -1.57
C LYS A 79 11.86 15.98 -3.04
N LEU A 80 10.66 16.12 -3.58
CA LEU A 80 10.38 16.64 -4.92
C LEU A 80 9.80 18.05 -4.76
N GLY A 81 10.53 19.05 -5.23
CA GLY A 81 10.12 20.46 -5.18
C GLY A 81 8.86 20.73 -6.01
N LEU A 82 8.19 21.84 -5.72
CA LEU A 82 6.85 22.19 -6.23
C LEU A 82 6.72 22.06 -7.76
N TYR A 83 5.73 21.35 -8.29
CA TYR A 83 5.62 21.06 -9.73
C TYR A 83 4.18 20.74 -10.22
N SER A 84 4.00 20.73 -11.54
CA SER A 84 2.83 20.23 -12.28
C SER A 84 3.29 19.22 -13.33
N GLY A 85 2.38 18.34 -13.78
CA GLY A 85 2.69 17.33 -14.79
C GLY A 85 3.76 16.33 -14.35
N LYS A 86 4.61 15.91 -15.29
CA LYS A 86 5.72 14.96 -15.06
C LYS A 86 7.06 15.69 -15.05
N ALA A 87 7.38 16.35 -13.93
CA ALA A 87 8.58 17.19 -13.83
C ALA A 87 9.80 16.50 -13.20
N HIS A 88 9.60 15.40 -12.48
CA HIS A 88 10.66 14.70 -11.74
C HIS A 88 10.86 13.27 -12.25
N PRO A 89 12.08 12.73 -12.22
CA PRO A 89 12.31 11.32 -12.51
C PRO A 89 11.65 10.42 -11.45
N PRO A 90 11.37 9.15 -11.78
CA PRO A 90 10.88 8.17 -10.82
C PRO A 90 11.82 8.02 -9.61
N VAL A 91 11.24 7.75 -8.44
CA VAL A 91 11.98 7.45 -7.21
C VAL A 91 12.07 5.94 -7.05
N VAL A 92 13.29 5.40 -6.91
CA VAL A 92 13.50 3.94 -6.74
C VAL A 92 13.39 3.53 -5.27
N PHE A 93 12.66 2.44 -4.97
CA PHE A 93 12.41 1.94 -3.62
C PHE A 93 13.17 0.63 -3.37
N ASP A 94 14.37 0.72 -2.79
CA ASP A 94 15.31 -0.42 -2.69
C ASP A 94 15.37 -1.10 -1.32
N ARG A 95 14.63 -0.59 -0.34
CA ARG A 95 14.67 -1.09 1.05
C ARG A 95 13.25 -1.43 1.52
N PRO A 96 13.03 -2.64 2.05
CA PRO A 96 11.73 -3.03 2.60
C PRO A 96 11.29 -2.10 3.75
N GLY A 97 9.98 -1.93 3.88
CA GLY A 97 9.35 -1.14 4.93
C GLY A 97 8.24 -0.24 4.41
N VAL A 98 7.58 0.46 5.34
CA VAL A 98 6.53 1.43 5.03
C VAL A 98 7.17 2.79 4.76
N VAL A 99 6.77 3.42 3.65
CA VAL A 99 7.10 4.79 3.30
C VAL A 99 5.83 5.63 3.30
N THR A 100 5.76 6.60 4.21
CA THR A 100 4.69 7.60 4.24
C THR A 100 5.08 8.75 3.33
N VAL A 101 4.22 9.08 2.38
CA VAL A 101 4.41 10.13 1.38
C VAL A 101 3.45 11.27 1.69
N GLY A 102 3.95 12.50 1.71
CA GLY A 102 3.16 13.70 2.01
C GLY A 102 3.36 14.84 1.01
N CYS A 103 2.41 15.78 0.99
CA CYS A 103 2.57 17.11 0.41
C CYS A 103 2.76 18.14 1.53
N ASN A 104 3.65 19.11 1.35
CA ASN A 104 3.97 20.08 2.42
C ASN A 104 2.97 21.25 2.50
N ILE A 105 2.11 21.38 1.49
CA ILE A 105 1.18 22.52 1.36
C ILE A 105 -0.26 22.07 1.66
N HIS A 106 -0.54 20.76 1.59
CA HIS A 106 -1.87 20.19 1.87
C HIS A 106 -1.71 19.02 2.84
N ASP A 107 -2.00 19.27 4.12
CA ASP A 107 -1.78 18.29 5.20
C ASP A 107 -2.60 17.01 5.03
N GLY A 108 -3.71 17.09 4.28
CA GLY A 108 -4.56 15.94 3.96
C GLY A 108 -4.05 15.05 2.82
N MET A 109 -3.05 15.49 2.06
CA MET A 109 -2.45 14.70 0.98
C MET A 109 -1.42 13.74 1.58
N ILE A 110 -1.85 12.52 1.87
CA ILE A 110 -1.01 11.46 2.41
C ILE A 110 -1.21 10.17 1.61
N ALA A 111 -0.12 9.52 1.24
CA ALA A 111 -0.10 8.15 0.72
C ALA A 111 0.87 7.28 1.51
N HIS A 112 0.72 5.96 1.36
CA HIS A 112 1.61 4.98 1.94
C HIS A 112 2.05 3.97 0.89
N ILE A 113 3.34 3.65 0.90
CA ILE A 113 3.94 2.62 0.07
C ILE A 113 4.49 1.54 0.99
N LEU A 114 3.98 0.32 0.91
CA LEU A 114 4.64 -0.85 1.51
C LEU A 114 5.63 -1.43 0.52
N VAL A 115 6.91 -1.38 0.86
CA VAL A 115 7.98 -2.03 0.10
C VAL A 115 8.25 -3.41 0.71
N THR A 116 8.19 -4.47 -0.09
CA THR A 116 8.47 -5.84 0.34
C THR A 116 9.52 -6.50 -0.56
N ASP A 117 10.24 -7.51 -0.03
CA ASP A 117 11.09 -8.37 -0.87
C ASP A 117 10.31 -9.53 -1.49
N SER A 118 9.10 -9.82 -0.99
CA SER A 118 8.28 -10.88 -1.54
C SER A 118 7.71 -10.49 -2.91
N PRO A 119 7.67 -11.41 -3.89
CA PRO A 119 6.99 -11.17 -5.15
C PRO A 119 5.48 -11.45 -5.08
N TRP A 120 4.98 -12.04 -3.99
CA TRP A 120 3.58 -12.42 -3.83
C TRP A 120 2.89 -11.47 -2.87
N PHE A 121 2.25 -10.46 -3.43
CA PHE A 121 1.49 -9.49 -2.68
C PHE A 121 0.31 -8.97 -3.50
N GLY A 122 -0.58 -8.24 -2.85
CA GLY A 122 -1.64 -7.51 -3.51
C GLY A 122 -2.38 -6.60 -2.55
N ARG A 123 -3.38 -5.90 -3.09
CA ARG A 123 -4.28 -5.01 -2.36
C ARG A 123 -5.70 -5.57 -2.44
N THR A 124 -6.41 -5.62 -1.33
CA THR A 124 -7.82 -6.02 -1.33
C THR A 124 -8.68 -4.99 -2.07
N GLY A 125 -9.65 -5.48 -2.83
CA GLY A 125 -10.66 -4.63 -3.48
C GLY A 125 -11.78 -4.20 -2.52
N GLU A 126 -12.83 -3.57 -3.06
CA GLU A 126 -13.98 -3.06 -2.30
C GLU A 126 -14.68 -4.10 -1.41
N HIS A 127 -14.62 -5.38 -1.81
CA HIS A 127 -15.19 -6.49 -1.05
C HIS A 127 -14.22 -7.08 0.00
N GLY A 128 -13.06 -6.45 0.23
CA GLY A 128 -12.06 -6.94 1.18
C GLY A 128 -11.36 -8.22 0.72
N GLU A 129 -11.45 -8.53 -0.59
CA GLU A 129 -10.94 -9.76 -1.17
C GLU A 129 -9.71 -9.52 -2.04
N LEU A 130 -8.81 -10.50 -2.05
CA LEU A 130 -7.66 -10.60 -2.94
C LEU A 130 -7.45 -12.07 -3.32
N ARG A 131 -6.93 -12.31 -4.53
CA ARG A 131 -6.39 -13.62 -4.90
C ARG A 131 -4.89 -13.52 -5.16
N LEU A 132 -4.11 -14.13 -4.27
CA LEU A 132 -2.68 -14.33 -4.49
C LEU A 132 -2.49 -15.47 -5.49
N THR A 133 -1.64 -15.27 -6.51
CA THR A 133 -1.41 -16.21 -7.61
C THR A 133 0.07 -16.51 -7.78
N GLY A 134 0.38 -17.65 -8.40
CA GLY A 134 1.76 -18.04 -8.72
C GLY A 134 2.64 -18.36 -7.51
N LEU A 135 2.05 -18.76 -6.38
CA LEU A 135 2.78 -19.23 -5.20
C LEU A 135 3.19 -20.69 -5.42
N PRO A 136 4.49 -21.01 -5.42
CA PRO A 136 4.94 -22.40 -5.37
C PRO A 136 4.49 -23.11 -4.10
N ASP A 137 4.47 -24.44 -4.14
CA ASP A 137 4.27 -25.27 -2.96
C ASP A 137 5.30 -24.95 -1.87
N GLY A 138 4.83 -24.85 -0.62
CA GLY A 138 5.67 -24.57 0.53
C GLY A 138 4.97 -23.78 1.63
N SER A 139 5.74 -23.44 2.65
CA SER A 139 5.30 -22.71 3.84
C SER A 139 5.48 -21.20 3.66
N TYR A 140 4.45 -20.42 4.00
CA TYR A 140 4.45 -18.97 3.90
C TYR A 140 3.91 -18.32 5.18
N THR A 141 4.48 -17.19 5.55
CA THR A 141 3.85 -16.25 6.47
C THR A 141 3.05 -15.24 5.66
N LEU A 142 1.73 -15.31 5.76
CA LEU A 142 0.84 -14.26 5.29
C LEU A 142 0.84 -13.11 6.28
N ARG A 143 1.03 -11.90 5.78
CA ARG A 143 0.91 -10.65 6.55
C ARG A 143 -0.11 -9.75 5.92
N ILE A 144 -0.96 -9.13 6.74
CA ILE A 144 -1.83 -8.05 6.31
C ILE A 144 -1.35 -6.71 6.88
N TRP A 145 -1.50 -5.65 6.10
CA TRP A 145 -1.13 -4.31 6.51
C TRP A 145 -2.07 -3.25 5.92
N HIS A 146 -2.37 -2.23 6.71
CA HIS A 146 -3.11 -1.05 6.26
C HIS A 146 -2.78 0.10 7.22
N PRO A 147 -2.63 1.36 6.76
CA PRO A 147 -2.19 2.46 7.63
C PRO A 147 -3.14 2.74 8.81
N ARG A 148 -4.41 2.31 8.68
CA ARG A 148 -5.44 2.49 9.70
C ARG A 148 -5.57 1.31 10.68
N ILE A 149 -4.93 0.17 10.45
CA ILE A 149 -5.02 -0.99 11.36
C ILE A 149 -4.31 -0.69 12.69
N THR A 150 -4.93 -1.11 13.80
CA THR A 150 -4.40 -0.94 15.16
C THR A 150 -4.32 -2.24 15.96
N ASP A 151 -4.73 -3.36 15.36
CA ASP A 151 -4.59 -4.70 15.91
C ASP A 151 -3.12 -5.02 16.23
N GLU A 152 -2.93 -5.91 17.21
CA GLU A 152 -1.60 -6.39 17.58
C GLU A 152 -0.95 -7.15 16.42
N PRO A 153 0.37 -6.98 16.18
CA PRO A 153 1.06 -7.62 15.06
C PRO A 153 0.80 -9.13 14.94
N ALA A 154 0.75 -9.85 16.07
CA ALA A 154 0.48 -11.29 16.08
C ALA A 154 -0.88 -11.70 15.48
N ARG A 155 -1.85 -10.79 15.35
CA ARG A 155 -3.15 -11.03 14.69
C ARG A 155 -3.12 -10.74 13.20
N LEU A 156 -2.10 -10.03 12.73
CA LEU A 156 -1.94 -9.61 11.34
C LEU A 156 -1.09 -10.59 10.54
N GLU A 157 -0.64 -11.67 11.17
CA GLU A 157 0.19 -12.70 10.57
C GLU A 157 -0.45 -14.08 10.68
N ARG A 158 -0.25 -14.92 9.66
CA ARG A 158 -0.66 -16.33 9.68
C ARG A 158 0.30 -17.17 8.86
N VAL A 159 0.81 -18.24 9.45
CA VAL A 159 1.54 -19.27 8.70
C VAL A 159 0.54 -20.15 7.94
N VAL A 160 0.80 -20.37 6.65
CA VAL A 160 -0.02 -21.20 5.78
C VAL A 160 0.86 -22.14 4.96
N GLU A 161 0.37 -23.35 4.74
CA GLU A 161 0.97 -24.31 3.80
C GLU A 161 0.23 -24.20 2.47
N VAL A 162 0.98 -23.86 1.42
CA VAL A 162 0.48 -23.83 0.05
C VAL A 162 0.84 -25.17 -0.58
N ALA A 163 -0.19 -25.87 -1.05
CA ALA A 163 -0.08 -27.03 -1.92
C ALA A 163 -1.12 -26.87 -3.04
N GLU A 164 -0.72 -27.04 -4.30
CA GLU A 164 -1.54 -26.80 -5.51
C GLU A 164 -2.99 -27.32 -5.41
N ALA A 165 -3.22 -28.44 -4.72
CA ALA A 165 -4.53 -29.08 -4.61
C ALA A 165 -5.41 -28.60 -3.42
N ARG A 166 -4.89 -27.79 -2.48
CA ARG A 166 -5.52 -27.63 -1.14
C ARG A 166 -5.51 -26.24 -0.51
N THR A 167 -5.25 -25.17 -1.26
CA THR A 167 -5.22 -23.84 -0.63
C THR A 167 -6.62 -23.26 -0.44
N GLY A 168 -7.22 -23.50 0.73
CA GLY A 168 -8.47 -22.86 1.15
C GLY A 168 -8.35 -21.34 1.32
N THR A 169 -9.49 -20.67 1.45
CA THR A 169 -9.55 -19.22 1.71
C THR A 169 -8.91 -18.88 3.05
N GLN A 170 -8.02 -17.88 3.03
CA GLN A 170 -7.38 -17.36 4.23
C GLN A 170 -8.09 -16.10 4.70
N SER A 171 -8.79 -16.18 5.82
CA SER A 171 -9.57 -15.05 6.35
C SER A 171 -8.87 -14.37 7.52
N PHE A 172 -8.74 -13.05 7.45
CA PHE A 172 -8.32 -12.17 8.54
C PHE A 172 -9.52 -11.35 9.02
N LEU A 173 -9.79 -11.43 10.33
CA LEU A 173 -10.82 -10.63 10.99
C LEU A 173 -10.14 -9.73 12.03
N LEU A 174 -10.21 -8.42 11.81
CA LEU A 174 -9.68 -7.44 12.75
C LEU A 174 -10.52 -7.42 14.03
N THR A 175 -9.87 -7.13 15.14
CA THR A 175 -10.53 -7.07 16.46
C THR A 175 -10.61 -5.66 17.02
N ARG A 176 -9.77 -4.74 16.52
CA ARG A 176 -9.79 -3.34 16.92
C ARG A 176 -10.41 -2.47 15.84
N LYS A 177 -10.94 -1.33 16.28
CA LYS A 177 -11.40 -0.29 15.37
C LYS A 177 -10.21 0.27 14.60
N LEU A 178 -10.44 0.53 13.31
CA LEU A 178 -9.49 1.29 12.50
C LEU A 178 -9.31 2.70 13.07
N LYS A 179 -8.13 3.27 12.87
CA LYS A 179 -7.97 4.71 12.95
C LYS A 179 -8.95 5.39 11.99
N PRO A 180 -9.44 6.59 12.32
CA PRO A 180 -10.19 7.42 11.39
C PRO A 180 -9.42 7.60 10.08
N GLU A 181 -10.13 7.87 8.99
CA GLU A 181 -9.46 8.34 7.78
C GLU A 181 -8.74 9.66 8.06
N ALA A 182 -7.56 9.83 7.45
CA ALA A 182 -6.94 11.15 7.44
C ALA A 182 -7.90 12.12 6.74
N HIS A 183 -7.99 13.35 7.26
CA HIS A 183 -8.81 14.39 6.65
C HIS A 183 -8.42 14.57 5.19
N ARG A 184 -9.32 14.23 4.26
CA ARG A 184 -9.16 14.54 2.84
C ARG A 184 -9.62 15.98 2.62
N HIS A 185 -8.70 16.87 2.25
CA HIS A 185 -9.10 18.22 1.81
C HIS A 185 -9.93 18.07 0.52
N GLY A 186 -11.17 18.57 0.52
CA GLY A 186 -12.06 18.54 -0.65
C GLY A 186 -13.50 18.06 -0.39
N THR A 187 -13.81 17.47 0.76
CA THR A 187 -15.21 17.14 1.13
C THR A 187 -15.95 18.28 1.83
N ASP A 188 -15.21 19.24 2.38
CA ASP A 188 -15.78 20.51 2.86
C ASP A 188 -15.68 21.54 1.74
N GLN A 189 -16.76 21.69 0.96
CA GLN A 189 -16.97 22.80 0.02
C GLN A 189 -17.21 24.12 0.77
N ARG A 190 -16.31 24.50 1.67
CA ARG A 190 -16.41 25.75 2.42
C ARG A 190 -15.15 26.58 2.28
N TRP A 191 -14.71 26.76 1.04
CA TRP A 191 -13.60 27.64 0.69
C TRP A 191 -13.88 28.39 -0.63
N ASP A 192 -15.12 28.88 -0.78
CA ASP A 192 -15.49 29.81 -1.87
C ASP A 192 -15.10 31.28 -1.56
N ASP A 193 -14.48 31.57 -0.42
CA ASP A 193 -14.06 32.93 -0.07
C ASP A 193 -12.58 32.95 0.32
N TYR A 194 -11.68 33.10 -0.66
CA TYR A 194 -10.45 33.90 -0.60
C TYR A 194 -9.87 34.12 -1.99
#